data_AF-A0A1S9DTH8-F1
#
_entry.id   AF-A0A1S9DTH8-F1
#
_cell.length_a   1.000
_cell.length_b   1.000
_cell.length_c   1.000
_cell.angle_alpha   90.00
_cell.angle_beta   90.00
_cell.angle_gamma   90.00
#
_symmetry.space_group_name_H-M   'P 1'
#
loop_
_entity.id
_entity.type
_entity.pdbx_description
1 polymer ?
#
loop_
_entity_poly.entity_id
_entity_poly.type
_entity_poly.pdbx_seq_one_letter_code
_entity_poly.pdbx_strand_id
1 'polypeptide(L)'
;MVWWHVFLSFGVAGAFYVLWLALQRLWLSPIAHFPGPKLAALTMWYEFYYGSFLEGQYTFRIAEMHRKYGPIVRISPYELHIDDAEYYETLYSRDAPRDKSLHLTGMFGAPASAFGTVDHRRHRIRRQPMNPFFSQQRIRQLEPMLRDMVDKLCDGLRAWKDRHTPLHMYHPFNAFTTDVVVEYTMGHSSHYLDDSDFSPQRSKTMQAIVNAGIQFRQFRWFISLFELLPR
;
A
#
# COMPACT_ATOMS: atom_id res chain seq x y z
N MET A 1 35.14 12.72 33.33
CA MET A 1 35.98 11.87 32.44
C MET A 1 35.33 10.53 32.07
N VAL A 2 34.63 9.83 32.96
CA VAL A 2 34.02 8.50 32.68
C VAL A 2 32.99 8.53 31.52
N TRP A 3 32.15 9.56 31.45
CA TRP A 3 31.11 9.67 30.41
C TRP A 3 31.65 9.68 28.97
N TRP A 4 32.86 10.23 28.73
CA TRP A 4 33.46 10.27 27.40
C TRP A 4 33.77 8.87 26.85
N HIS A 5 34.32 7.99 27.69
CA HIS A 5 34.61 6.61 27.30
C HIS A 5 33.32 5.82 27.02
N VAL A 6 32.25 6.11 27.77
CA VAL A 6 30.93 5.51 27.53
C VAL A 6 30.37 5.94 26.18
N PHE A 7 30.34 7.24 25.87
CA PHE A 7 29.87 7.73 24.57
C PHE A 7 30.72 7.22 23.40
N LEU A 8 32.05 7.19 23.57
CA LEU A 8 32.95 6.65 22.56
C LEU A 8 32.71 5.15 22.32
N SER A 9 32.51 4.37 23.39
CA SER A 9 32.24 2.93 23.28
C SER A 9 30.92 2.66 22.54
N PHE A 10 29.87 3.43 22.85
CA PHE A 10 28.60 3.35 22.12
C PHE A 10 28.76 3.75 20.64
N GLY A 11 29.54 4.80 20.35
CA GLY A 11 29.82 5.22 18.98
C GLY A 11 30.55 4.14 18.17
N VAL A 12 31.60 3.53 18.75
CA VAL A 12 32.35 2.44 18.11
C VAL A 12 31.48 1.20 17.90
N ALA A 13 30.71 0.80 18.91
CA ALA A 13 29.78 -0.33 18.79
C ALA A 13 28.71 -0.09 17.71
N GLY A 14 28.16 1.13 17.65
CA GLY A 14 27.22 1.55 16.62
C GLY A 14 27.82 1.52 15.21
N ALA A 15 29.04 2.04 15.05
CA ALA A 15 29.74 2.00 13.77
C ALA A 15 30.03 0.56 13.32
N PHE A 16 30.52 -0.30 14.22
CA PHE A 16 30.74 -1.71 13.94
C PHE A 16 29.43 -2.42 13.54
N TYR A 17 28.34 -2.16 14.26
CA TYR A 17 27.03 -2.72 13.93
C TYR A 17 26.55 -2.30 12.53
N VAL A 18 26.66 -1.02 12.17
CA VAL A 18 26.26 -0.52 10.84
C VAL A 18 27.12 -1.11 9.73
N LEU A 19 28.43 -1.21 9.95
CA LEU A 19 29.35 -1.84 8.99
C LEU A 19 29.05 -3.33 8.80
N TRP A 20 28.84 -4.05 9.90
CA TRP A 20 28.45 -5.46 9.86
C TRP A 20 27.11 -5.66 9.15
N LEU A 21 26.13 -4.79 9.41
CA LEU A 21 24.82 -4.84 8.77
C LEU A 21 24.92 -4.56 7.26
N ALA A 22 25.76 -3.61 6.85
CA ALA A 22 26.04 -3.33 5.44
C ALA A 22 26.71 -4.53 4.76
N LEU A 23 27.70 -5.14 5.42
CA LEU A 23 28.38 -6.34 4.93
C LEU A 23 27.39 -7.49 4.73
N GLN A 24 26.57 -7.75 5.76
CA GLN A 24 25.54 -8.77 5.73
C GLN A 24 24.55 -8.56 4.59
N ARG A 25 23.98 -7.35 4.46
CA ARG A 25 22.96 -7.07 3.45
C ARG A 25 23.52 -7.13 2.02
N LEU A 26 24.70 -6.59 1.77
CA LEU A 26 25.23 -6.48 0.42
C LEU A 26 25.85 -7.79 -0.08
N TRP A 27 26.49 -8.58 0.78
CA TRP A 27 27.28 -9.73 0.33
C TRP A 27 26.88 -11.07 0.96
N LEU A 28 26.37 -11.10 2.19
CA LEU A 28 26.09 -12.37 2.90
C LEU A 28 24.61 -12.75 2.91
N SER A 29 23.72 -11.85 2.48
CA SER A 29 22.28 -12.13 2.43
C SER A 29 21.97 -13.18 1.35
N PRO A 30 20.94 -14.02 1.53
CA PRO A 30 20.54 -15.01 0.52
C PRO A 30 20.22 -14.41 -0.86
N ILE A 31 19.89 -13.13 -0.91
CA ILE A 31 19.55 -12.40 -2.15
C ILE A 31 20.68 -11.48 -2.64
N ALA A 32 21.90 -11.61 -2.10
CA ALA A 32 23.03 -10.74 -2.43
C ALA A 32 23.50 -10.85 -3.89
N HIS A 33 23.30 -12.01 -4.50
CA HIS A 33 23.72 -12.27 -5.88
C HIS A 33 22.74 -11.71 -6.93
N PHE A 34 21.56 -11.23 -6.54
CA PHE A 34 20.61 -10.63 -7.47
C PHE A 34 21.00 -9.18 -7.81
N PRO A 35 20.84 -8.76 -9.07
CA PRO A 35 21.24 -7.43 -9.51
C PRO A 35 20.27 -6.36 -8.97
N GLY A 36 20.75 -5.12 -8.85
CA GLY A 36 19.95 -3.98 -8.42
C GLY A 36 20.81 -2.80 -7.95
N PRO A 37 20.20 -1.65 -7.63
CA PRO A 37 20.93 -0.53 -7.03
C PRO A 37 21.51 -0.91 -5.67
N LYS A 38 22.83 -0.71 -5.48
CA LYS A 38 23.49 -1.04 -4.19
C LYS A 38 22.86 -0.31 -3.00
N LEU A 39 22.38 0.92 -3.22
CA LEU A 39 21.71 1.69 -2.16
C LEU A 39 20.37 1.05 -1.75
N ALA A 40 19.61 0.51 -2.71
CA ALA A 40 18.39 -0.25 -2.44
C ALA A 40 18.69 -1.55 -1.69
N ALA A 41 19.75 -2.27 -2.11
CA ALA A 41 20.21 -3.48 -1.42
C ALA A 41 20.72 -3.21 0.01
N LEU A 42 21.22 -2.00 0.29
CA LEU A 42 21.77 -1.61 1.59
C LEU A 42 20.69 -1.15 2.58
N THR A 43 19.69 -0.39 2.12
CA THR A 43 18.72 0.26 3.02
C THR A 43 17.33 0.46 2.41
N MET A 44 16.31 0.37 3.25
CA MET A 44 14.92 0.74 2.92
C MET A 44 14.75 2.24 2.63
N TRP A 45 15.73 3.08 3.03
CA TRP A 45 15.69 4.52 2.76
C TRP A 45 15.69 4.86 1.28
N TYR A 46 16.15 3.95 0.42
CA TYR A 46 16.04 4.11 -1.02
C TYR A 46 14.58 4.13 -1.47
N GLU A 47 13.80 3.12 -1.10
CA GLU A 47 12.36 3.07 -1.34
C GLU A 47 11.66 4.28 -0.71
N PHE A 48 11.99 4.60 0.54
CA PHE A 48 11.39 5.74 1.24
C PHE A 48 11.63 7.07 0.52
N TYR A 49 12.82 7.28 -0.04
CA TYR A 49 13.11 8.50 -0.79
C TYR A 49 12.17 8.69 -1.99
N TYR A 50 12.04 7.66 -2.83
CA TYR A 50 11.17 7.72 -3.99
C TYR A 50 9.68 7.67 -3.63
N GLY A 51 9.31 6.99 -2.55
CA GLY A 51 7.94 6.91 -2.07
C GLY A 51 7.46 8.20 -1.42
N SER A 52 8.25 8.76 -0.52
CA SER A 52 7.85 9.88 0.35
C SER A 52 8.24 11.24 -0.19
N PHE A 53 9.49 11.41 -0.63
CA PHE A 53 10.00 12.72 -1.06
C PHE A 53 9.73 12.99 -2.53
N LEU A 54 9.56 11.94 -3.34
CA LEU A 54 9.23 12.03 -4.74
C LEU A 54 7.81 11.52 -5.04
N GLU A 55 6.89 11.55 -4.09
CA GLU A 55 5.45 11.31 -4.34
C GLU A 55 5.12 9.97 -5.05
N GLY A 56 5.63 8.86 -4.51
CA GLY A 56 5.26 7.53 -4.99
C GLY A 56 5.98 7.04 -6.25
N GLN A 57 7.09 7.69 -6.64
CA GLN A 57 7.83 7.36 -7.86
C GLN A 57 8.58 6.03 -7.83
N TYR A 58 8.53 5.29 -6.71
CA TYR A 58 9.29 4.06 -6.56
C TYR A 58 8.89 2.98 -7.55
N THR A 59 7.60 2.86 -7.87
CA THR A 59 7.10 1.90 -8.88
C THR A 59 7.69 2.15 -10.26
N PHE A 60 7.77 3.41 -10.70
CA PHE A 60 8.40 3.75 -11.98
C PHE A 60 9.90 3.52 -11.96
N ARG A 61 10.53 3.78 -10.81
CA ARG A 61 11.95 3.48 -10.61
C ARG A 61 12.24 1.99 -10.66
N ILE A 62 11.34 1.14 -10.14
CA ILE A 62 11.44 -0.33 -10.28
C ILE A 62 11.36 -0.74 -11.76
N ALA A 63 10.45 -0.15 -12.54
CA ALA A 63 10.37 -0.40 -13.98
C ALA A 63 11.67 -0.02 -14.72
N GLU A 64 12.33 1.08 -14.34
CA GLU A 64 13.67 1.42 -14.84
C GLU A 64 14.73 0.41 -14.44
N MET A 65 14.66 -0.11 -13.22
CA MET A 65 15.57 -1.15 -12.77
C MET A 65 15.41 -2.42 -13.59
N HIS A 66 14.19 -2.85 -13.90
CA HIS A 66 13.97 -4.03 -14.76
C HIS A 66 14.56 -3.84 -16.16
N ARG A 67 14.38 -2.65 -16.76
CA ARG A 67 15.02 -2.31 -18.05
C ARG A 67 16.55 -2.39 -18.00
N LYS A 68 17.17 -2.15 -16.84
CA LYS A 68 18.63 -2.11 -16.67
C LYS A 68 19.25 -3.43 -16.20
N TYR A 69 18.59 -4.12 -15.28
CA TYR A 69 19.14 -5.24 -14.53
C TYR A 69 18.52 -6.60 -14.92
N GLY A 70 17.39 -6.58 -15.63
CA GLY A 70 16.69 -7.78 -16.09
C GLY A 70 15.40 -8.09 -15.31
N PRO A 71 14.83 -9.28 -15.49
CA PRO A 71 13.49 -9.63 -15.01
C PRO A 71 13.41 -9.83 -13.49
N ILE A 72 14.54 -10.04 -12.80
CA ILE A 72 14.58 -10.19 -11.33
C ILE A 72 15.54 -9.17 -10.76
N VAL A 73 15.02 -8.26 -9.93
CA VAL A 73 15.78 -7.14 -9.39
C VAL A 73 15.63 -7.09 -7.88
N ARG A 74 16.74 -6.88 -7.19
CA ARG A 74 16.74 -6.55 -5.76
C ARG A 74 16.37 -5.08 -5.55
N ILE A 75 15.19 -4.86 -4.97
CA ILE A 75 14.61 -3.53 -4.73
C ILE A 75 14.69 -3.11 -3.25
N SER A 76 15.11 -4.00 -2.36
CA SER A 76 15.36 -3.63 -0.97
C SER A 76 16.39 -4.58 -0.35
N PRO A 77 16.81 -4.37 0.92
CA PRO A 77 17.65 -5.34 1.60
C PRO A 77 17.02 -6.72 1.73
N TYR A 78 15.68 -6.82 1.62
CA TYR A 78 14.90 -8.01 1.93
C TYR A 78 13.97 -8.45 0.79
N GLU A 79 13.89 -7.70 -0.31
CA GLU A 79 12.87 -7.89 -1.35
C GLU A 79 13.48 -7.97 -2.75
N LEU A 80 12.96 -8.93 -3.51
CA LEU A 80 13.14 -9.04 -4.95
C LEU A 80 11.83 -8.67 -5.64
N HIS A 81 11.94 -7.87 -6.69
CA HIS A 81 10.86 -7.63 -7.62
C HIS A 81 11.08 -8.51 -8.86
N ILE A 82 10.02 -9.16 -9.29
CA ILE A 82 10.05 -10.15 -10.37
C ILE A 82 9.06 -9.68 -11.44
N ASP A 83 9.57 -9.45 -12.64
CA ASP A 83 8.84 -9.10 -13.86
C ASP A 83 8.95 -10.27 -14.83
N ASP A 84 8.29 -11.37 -14.46
CA ASP A 84 8.26 -12.63 -15.20
C ASP A 84 6.89 -13.30 -15.01
N ALA A 85 6.14 -13.44 -16.10
CA ALA A 85 4.82 -14.03 -16.10
C ALA A 85 4.84 -15.53 -15.79
N GLU A 86 5.91 -16.24 -16.17
CA GLU A 86 6.04 -17.69 -15.92
C GLU A 86 6.23 -17.99 -14.43
N TYR A 87 6.79 -17.03 -13.67
CA TYR A 87 6.98 -17.17 -12.23
C TYR A 87 5.70 -16.99 -11.40
N TYR A 88 4.62 -16.48 -12.00
CA TYR A 88 3.38 -16.15 -11.28
C TYR A 88 2.82 -17.34 -10.48
N GLU A 89 2.69 -18.51 -11.11
CA GLU A 89 2.17 -19.72 -10.47
C GLU A 89 3.11 -20.28 -9.39
N THR A 90 4.41 -20.00 -9.50
CA THR A 90 5.39 -20.36 -8.47
C THR A 90 5.23 -19.47 -7.24
N LEU A 91 5.02 -18.16 -7.43
CA LEU A 91 4.86 -17.19 -6.34
C LEU A 91 3.49 -17.30 -5.66
N TYR A 92 2.42 -17.42 -6.46
CA TYR A 92 1.04 -17.52 -6.02
C TYR A 92 0.53 -18.97 -6.00
N SER A 93 1.40 -19.89 -5.54
CA SER A 93 1.09 -21.32 -5.45
C SER A 93 0.07 -21.64 -4.35
N ARG A 94 -0.82 -22.60 -4.65
CA ARG A 94 -1.76 -23.19 -3.67
C ARG A 94 -1.08 -24.23 -2.77
N ASP A 95 -0.05 -24.89 -3.28
CA ASP A 95 0.63 -26.01 -2.62
C ASP A 95 1.82 -25.55 -1.77
N ALA A 96 2.38 -24.38 -2.10
CA ALA A 96 3.44 -23.72 -1.33
C ALA A 96 3.03 -22.30 -0.93
N PRO A 97 2.05 -22.15 -0.01
CA PRO A 97 1.59 -20.83 0.41
C PRO A 97 2.70 -20.06 1.14
N ARG A 98 2.73 -18.74 0.95
CA ARG A 98 3.66 -17.82 1.61
C ARG A 98 2.91 -16.84 2.49
N ASP A 99 3.56 -16.46 3.58
CA ASP A 99 3.08 -15.39 4.44
C ASP A 99 3.36 -14.02 3.80
N LYS A 100 2.48 -13.05 4.07
CA LYS A 100 2.69 -11.67 3.60
C LYS A 100 3.84 -11.02 4.36
N SER A 101 4.49 -10.03 3.74
CA SER A 101 5.48 -9.22 4.44
C SER A 101 4.83 -8.36 5.52
N LEU A 102 5.27 -8.51 6.77
CA LEU A 102 4.84 -7.65 7.88
C LEU A 102 5.26 -6.18 7.65
N HIS A 103 6.34 -5.95 6.90
CA HIS A 103 6.74 -4.60 6.53
C HIS A 103 5.67 -3.93 5.66
N LEU A 104 5.08 -4.66 4.72
CA LEU A 104 3.99 -4.17 3.87
C LEU A 104 2.65 -4.10 4.63
N THR A 105 2.23 -5.18 5.29
CA THR A 105 0.90 -5.22 5.93
C THR A 105 0.82 -4.38 7.21
N GLY A 106 1.96 -4.11 7.85
CA GLY A 106 2.03 -3.31 9.08
C GLY A 106 1.63 -1.84 8.88
N MET A 107 1.75 -1.29 7.67
CA MET A 107 1.41 0.10 7.39
C MET A 107 -0.09 0.42 7.58
N PHE A 108 -0.95 -0.60 7.57
CA PHE A 108 -2.40 -0.45 7.65
C PHE A 108 -2.93 -0.43 9.09
N GLY A 109 -2.11 -0.76 10.10
CA GLY A 109 -2.55 -0.75 11.51
C GLY A 109 -3.69 -1.73 11.83
N ALA A 110 -3.99 -2.69 10.95
CA ALA A 110 -5.15 -3.57 11.08
C ALA A 110 -4.76 -5.06 11.02
N PRO A 111 -3.93 -5.57 11.96
CA PRO A 111 -3.40 -6.94 11.92
C PRO A 111 -4.49 -8.02 12.07
N ALA A 112 -5.67 -7.65 12.60
CA ALA A 112 -6.82 -8.52 12.72
C ALA A 112 -7.71 -8.59 11.46
N SER A 113 -7.52 -7.66 10.50
CA SER A 113 -8.31 -7.61 9.26
C SER A 113 -7.88 -8.70 8.26
N ALA A 114 -8.77 -9.07 7.33
CA ALA A 114 -8.39 -9.96 6.23
C ALA A 114 -7.20 -9.40 5.43
N PHE A 115 -7.15 -8.09 5.19
CA PHE A 115 -6.05 -7.48 4.44
C PHE A 115 -4.70 -7.57 5.19
N GLY A 116 -4.68 -7.14 6.46
CA GLY A 116 -3.48 -7.02 7.28
C GLY A 116 -2.95 -8.33 7.90
N THR A 117 -3.67 -9.44 7.76
CA THR A 117 -3.23 -10.74 8.29
C THR A 117 -2.00 -11.26 7.52
N VAL A 118 -0.89 -11.46 8.23
CA VAL A 118 0.37 -11.98 7.66
C VAL A 118 0.30 -13.47 7.37
N ASP A 119 -0.11 -14.26 8.36
CA ASP A 119 -0.18 -15.73 8.27
C ASP A 119 -1.22 -16.17 7.24
N HIS A 120 -0.80 -16.99 6.28
CA HIS A 120 -1.64 -17.43 5.18
C HIS A 120 -2.90 -18.19 5.65
N ARG A 121 -2.77 -19.08 6.64
CA ARG A 121 -3.87 -19.93 7.09
C ARG A 121 -4.94 -19.11 7.81
N ARG A 122 -4.54 -18.19 8.68
CA ARG A 122 -5.41 -17.23 9.37
C ARG A 122 -6.07 -16.29 8.38
N HIS A 123 -5.31 -15.81 7.38
CA HIS A 123 -5.84 -14.99 6.31
C HIS A 123 -6.99 -15.71 5.58
N ARG A 124 -6.79 -17.00 5.23
CA ARG A 124 -7.82 -17.81 4.57
C ARG A 124 -9.11 -17.90 5.39
N ILE A 125 -9.00 -18.19 6.70
CA ILE A 125 -10.15 -18.28 7.61
C ILE A 125 -10.89 -16.94 7.67
N ARG A 126 -10.16 -15.82 7.76
CA ARG A 126 -10.74 -14.47 7.83
C ARG A 126 -11.38 -14.01 6.51
N ARG A 127 -10.82 -14.41 5.38
CA ARG A 127 -11.32 -14.01 4.04
C ARG A 127 -12.51 -14.85 3.57
N GLN A 128 -12.61 -16.10 4.02
CA GLN A 128 -13.64 -17.05 3.57
C GLN A 128 -15.09 -16.55 3.80
N PRO A 129 -15.46 -15.96 4.95
CA PRO A 129 -16.80 -15.42 5.18
C PRO A 129 -17.20 -14.30 4.20
N MET A 130 -16.24 -13.64 3.56
CA MET A 130 -16.52 -12.59 2.58
C MET A 130 -16.90 -13.16 1.19
N ASN A 131 -16.66 -14.44 0.90
CA ASN A 131 -16.89 -15.00 -0.44
C ASN A 131 -18.35 -14.92 -0.93
N PRO A 132 -19.38 -15.19 -0.10
CA PRO A 132 -20.78 -15.13 -0.56
C PRO A 132 -21.22 -13.76 -1.06
N PHE A 133 -20.64 -12.69 -0.49
CA PHE A 133 -20.89 -11.30 -0.91
C PHE A 133 -20.51 -11.11 -2.39
N PHE A 134 -19.41 -11.72 -2.85
CA PHE A 134 -18.93 -11.62 -4.23
C PHE A 134 -19.46 -12.73 -5.16
N SER A 135 -20.52 -13.45 -4.78
CA SER A 135 -21.14 -14.44 -5.66
C SER A 135 -21.84 -13.79 -6.85
N GLN A 136 -21.91 -14.47 -8.00
CA GLN A 136 -22.62 -13.94 -9.17
C GLN A 136 -24.08 -13.59 -8.87
N GLN A 137 -24.76 -14.41 -8.07
CA GLN A 137 -26.14 -14.13 -7.65
C GLN A 137 -26.21 -12.80 -6.88
N ARG A 138 -25.29 -12.59 -5.95
CA ARG A 138 -25.28 -11.37 -5.15
C ARG A 138 -24.92 -10.14 -5.99
N ILE A 139 -23.97 -10.26 -6.91
CA ILE A 139 -23.63 -9.19 -7.86
C ILE A 139 -24.84 -8.82 -8.74
N ARG A 140 -25.60 -9.80 -9.27
CA ARG A 140 -26.82 -9.52 -10.05
C ARG A 140 -27.87 -8.76 -9.23
N GLN A 141 -28.00 -9.06 -7.94
CA GLN A 141 -28.91 -8.33 -7.06
C GLN A 141 -28.48 -6.88 -6.81
N LEU A 142 -27.21 -6.54 -7.00
CA LEU A 142 -26.69 -5.17 -6.86
C LEU A 142 -26.88 -4.33 -8.12
N GLU A 143 -27.20 -4.94 -9.26
CA GLU A 143 -27.30 -4.22 -10.53
C GLU A 143 -28.23 -2.98 -10.45
N PRO A 144 -29.43 -3.05 -9.84
CA PRO A 144 -30.30 -1.88 -9.74
C PRO A 144 -29.66 -0.72 -8.97
N MET A 145 -28.97 -1.01 -7.87
CA MET A 145 -28.25 -0.01 -7.06
C MET A 145 -27.09 0.61 -7.84
N LEU A 146 -26.30 -0.22 -8.53
CA LEU A 146 -25.20 0.26 -9.37
C LEU A 146 -25.71 1.14 -10.51
N ARG A 147 -26.85 0.78 -11.12
CA ARG A 147 -27.47 1.55 -12.19
C ARG A 147 -27.91 2.93 -11.69
N ASP A 148 -28.59 3.00 -10.55
CA ASP A 148 -28.98 4.28 -9.92
C ASP A 148 -27.77 5.19 -9.67
N MET A 149 -26.66 4.64 -9.16
CA MET A 149 -25.44 5.42 -8.92
C MET A 149 -24.76 5.87 -10.21
N VAL A 150 -24.80 5.06 -11.27
CA VAL A 150 -24.29 5.44 -12.59
C VAL A 150 -25.15 6.56 -13.20
N ASP A 151 -26.47 6.47 -13.08
CA ASP A 151 -27.39 7.50 -13.56
C ASP A 151 -27.14 8.83 -12.83
N LYS A 152 -27.01 8.80 -11.49
CA LYS A 152 -26.61 9.98 -10.68
C LYS A 152 -25.28 10.59 -11.11
N LEU A 153 -24.27 9.75 -11.33
CA LEU A 153 -22.97 10.21 -11.83
C LEU A 153 -23.12 10.90 -13.21
N CYS A 154 -23.89 10.30 -14.12
CA CYS A 154 -24.11 10.87 -15.45
C CYS A 154 -24.85 12.21 -15.38
N ASP A 155 -25.86 12.32 -14.53
CA ASP A 155 -26.63 13.55 -14.35
C ASP A 155 -25.79 14.66 -13.70
N GLY A 156 -24.99 14.33 -12.68
CA GLY A 156 -24.03 15.28 -12.09
C GLY A 156 -23.00 15.78 -13.11
N LEU A 157 -22.48 14.88 -13.97
CA LEU A 157 -21.53 15.26 -15.03
C LEU A 157 -22.19 16.15 -16.11
N ARG A 158 -23.45 15.88 -16.48
CA ARG A 158 -24.22 16.74 -17.39
C ARG A 158 -24.44 18.12 -16.78
N ALA A 159 -24.86 18.19 -15.52
CA ALA A 159 -25.04 19.46 -14.81
C ALA A 159 -23.73 20.25 -14.68
N TRP A 160 -22.59 19.57 -14.53
CA TRP A 160 -21.29 20.23 -14.51
C TRP A 160 -20.89 20.80 -15.88
N LYS A 161 -21.15 20.05 -16.96
CA LYS A 161 -20.83 20.46 -18.33
C LYS A 161 -21.39 21.84 -18.65
N ASP A 162 -22.59 22.14 -18.18
CA ASP A 162 -23.29 23.41 -18.42
C ASP A 162 -22.66 24.60 -17.68
N ARG A 163 -21.76 24.35 -16.71
CA ARG A 163 -21.02 25.40 -15.98
C ARG A 163 -19.84 25.97 -16.77
N HIS A 164 -19.42 25.31 -17.85
CA HIS A 164 -18.24 25.69 -18.65
C HIS A 164 -16.94 25.84 -17.84
N THR A 165 -16.79 25.11 -16.74
CA THR A 165 -15.58 25.08 -15.89
C THR A 165 -14.93 23.70 -15.90
N PRO A 166 -13.58 23.60 -15.83
CA PRO A 166 -12.91 22.32 -15.76
C PRO A 166 -13.32 21.52 -14.50
N LEU A 167 -13.67 20.25 -14.69
CA LEU A 167 -13.90 19.30 -13.59
C LEU A 167 -12.69 18.40 -13.42
N HIS A 168 -12.17 18.31 -12.20
CA HIS A 168 -11.14 17.34 -11.86
C HIS A 168 -11.77 15.94 -11.68
N MET A 169 -11.65 15.07 -12.69
CA MET A 169 -12.36 13.79 -12.79
C MET A 169 -12.11 12.81 -11.62
N TYR A 170 -11.06 13.01 -10.82
CA TYR A 170 -10.89 12.22 -9.59
C TYR A 170 -12.09 12.35 -8.65
N HIS A 171 -12.69 13.53 -8.50
CA HIS A 171 -13.79 13.78 -7.57
C HIS A 171 -15.04 12.95 -7.89
N PRO A 172 -15.62 13.01 -9.11
CA PRO A 172 -16.80 12.22 -9.45
C PRO A 172 -16.57 10.70 -9.33
N PHE A 173 -15.42 10.19 -9.76
CA PHE A 173 -15.14 8.74 -9.64
C PHE A 173 -14.89 8.32 -8.18
N ASN A 174 -14.27 9.19 -7.38
CA ASN A 174 -14.08 8.92 -5.96
C ASN A 174 -15.40 8.99 -5.19
N ALA A 175 -16.29 9.94 -5.51
CA ALA A 175 -17.69 10.00 -5.08
C ALA A 175 -18.41 8.68 -5.38
N PHE A 176 -18.48 8.33 -6.67
CA PHE A 176 -19.11 7.11 -7.16
C PHE A 176 -18.61 5.84 -6.44
N THR A 177 -17.31 5.59 -6.46
CA THR A 177 -16.75 4.35 -5.88
C THR A 177 -16.97 4.25 -4.37
N THR A 178 -16.98 5.37 -3.66
CA THR A 178 -17.24 5.36 -2.22
C THR A 178 -18.71 5.16 -1.91
N ASP A 179 -19.61 5.82 -2.61
CA ASP A 179 -21.04 5.59 -2.40
C ASP A 179 -21.40 4.13 -2.70
N VAL A 180 -20.89 3.56 -3.81
CA VAL A 180 -21.06 2.13 -4.13
C VAL A 180 -20.56 1.23 -3.00
N VAL A 181 -19.35 1.48 -2.50
CA VAL A 181 -18.75 0.64 -1.44
C VAL A 181 -19.50 0.79 -0.12
N VAL A 182 -19.85 2.02 0.29
CA VAL A 182 -20.52 2.26 1.57
C VAL A 182 -21.95 1.71 1.54
N GLU A 183 -22.71 1.94 0.47
CA GLU A 183 -24.05 1.37 0.29
C GLU A 183 -23.98 -0.17 0.34
N TYR A 184 -23.03 -0.75 -0.38
CA TYR A 184 -22.91 -2.21 -0.44
C TYR A 184 -22.48 -2.84 0.90
N THR A 185 -21.60 -2.19 1.65
CA THR A 185 -21.00 -2.76 2.86
C THR A 185 -21.75 -2.39 4.14
N MET A 186 -22.36 -1.21 4.19
CA MET A 186 -23.02 -0.65 5.37
C MET A 186 -24.55 -0.53 5.21
N GLY A 187 -25.08 -0.68 3.99
CA GLY A 187 -26.52 -0.59 3.72
C GLY A 187 -27.07 0.84 3.75
N HIS A 188 -26.21 1.85 3.62
CA HIS A 188 -26.60 3.25 3.51
C HIS A 188 -25.61 4.02 2.63
N SER A 189 -26.07 5.05 1.93
CA SER A 189 -25.22 5.87 1.08
C SER A 189 -24.72 7.08 1.85
N SER A 190 -23.50 7.53 1.52
CA SER A 190 -22.99 8.82 2.01
C SER A 190 -23.41 9.99 1.13
N HIS A 191 -24.08 9.70 0.00
CA HIS A 191 -24.64 10.68 -0.91
C HIS A 191 -23.61 11.68 -1.46
N TYR A 192 -22.36 11.25 -1.64
CA TYR A 192 -21.31 12.10 -2.22
C TYR A 192 -21.56 12.44 -3.69
N LEU A 193 -22.30 11.59 -4.41
CA LEU A 193 -22.74 11.88 -5.78
C LEU A 193 -23.80 12.98 -5.87
N ASP A 194 -24.52 13.24 -4.78
CA ASP A 194 -25.58 14.25 -4.75
C ASP A 194 -24.99 15.67 -4.52
N ASP A 195 -23.73 15.75 -4.10
CA ASP A 195 -22.96 16.99 -4.02
C ASP A 195 -22.63 17.49 -5.43
N SER A 196 -22.98 18.74 -5.71
CA SER A 196 -22.80 19.35 -7.02
C SER A 196 -21.34 19.42 -7.45
N ASP A 197 -20.39 19.41 -6.50
CA ASP A 197 -18.94 19.40 -6.74
C ASP A 197 -18.29 18.03 -6.45
N PHE A 198 -19.10 16.98 -6.19
CA PHE A 198 -18.63 15.63 -5.86
C PHE A 198 -17.72 15.54 -4.62
N SER A 199 -17.98 16.40 -3.64
CA SER A 199 -17.27 16.46 -2.34
C SER A 199 -15.74 16.46 -2.43
N PRO A 200 -15.11 17.50 -3.02
CA PRO A 200 -13.67 17.55 -3.26
C PRO A 200 -12.81 17.42 -2.00
N GLN A 201 -13.32 17.91 -0.86
CA GLN A 201 -12.62 17.81 0.42
C GLN A 201 -12.41 16.35 0.83
N ARG A 202 -13.43 15.51 0.66
CA ARG A 202 -13.33 14.08 0.98
C ARG A 202 -12.32 13.38 0.09
N SER A 203 -12.35 13.68 -1.21
CA SER A 203 -11.33 13.22 -2.15
C SER A 203 -9.90 13.57 -1.74
N LYS A 204 -9.68 14.82 -1.30
CA LYS A 204 -8.37 15.26 -0.79
C LYS A 204 -7.99 14.51 0.48
N THR A 205 -8.92 14.30 1.41
CA THR A 205 -8.69 13.49 2.61
C THR A 205 -8.29 12.05 2.27
N MET A 206 -8.96 11.42 1.29
CA MET A 206 -8.60 10.06 0.86
C MET A 206 -7.18 10.00 0.28
N GLN A 207 -6.79 10.96 -0.56
CA GLN A 207 -5.42 11.05 -1.07
C GLN A 207 -4.40 11.24 0.06
N ALA A 208 -4.71 12.10 1.04
CA ALA A 208 -3.84 12.34 2.18
C ALA A 208 -3.62 11.07 3.02
N ILE A 209 -4.67 10.26 3.22
CA ILE A 209 -4.57 8.96 3.92
C ILE A 209 -3.66 7.99 3.16
N VAL A 210 -3.82 7.89 1.84
CA VAL A 210 -2.97 7.03 1.00
C VAL A 210 -1.50 7.47 1.08
N ASN A 211 -1.24 8.77 0.97
CA ASN A 211 0.11 9.32 1.07
C ASN A 211 0.73 9.13 2.46
N ALA A 212 -0.07 9.23 3.52
CA ALA A 212 0.37 8.94 4.89
C ALA A 212 0.75 7.46 5.08
N GLY A 213 0.08 6.53 4.38
CA GLY A 213 0.41 5.10 4.41
C GLY A 213 1.86 4.79 4.01
N ILE A 214 2.43 5.54 3.07
CA ILE A 214 3.85 5.41 2.67
C ILE A 214 4.77 5.74 3.87
N GLN A 215 4.41 6.75 4.67
CA GLN A 215 5.16 7.10 5.88
C GLN A 215 5.05 6.00 6.94
N PHE A 216 3.85 5.47 7.16
CA PHE A 216 3.60 4.43 8.18
C PHE A 216 4.32 3.11 7.88
N ARG A 217 4.56 2.82 6.60
CA ARG A 217 5.39 1.67 6.19
C ARG A 217 6.81 1.77 6.74
N GLN A 218 7.41 2.96 6.74
CA GLN A 218 8.75 3.20 7.26
C GLN A 218 8.77 3.41 8.79
N PHE A 219 7.77 4.13 9.32
CA PHE A 219 7.66 4.50 10.74
C PHE A 219 6.52 3.75 11.43
N ARG A 220 6.60 2.42 11.46
CA ARG A 220 5.52 1.58 12.02
C ARG A 220 5.19 1.86 13.50
N TRP A 221 6.16 2.31 14.28
CA TRP A 221 5.97 2.67 15.68
C TRP A 221 5.01 3.86 15.86
N PHE A 222 4.80 4.67 14.81
CA PHE A 222 3.89 5.80 14.86
C PHE A 222 2.42 5.37 15.04
N ILE A 223 2.02 4.25 14.41
CA ILE A 223 0.69 3.66 14.62
C ILE A 223 0.53 3.22 16.08
N SER A 224 1.55 2.56 16.64
CA SER A 224 1.53 2.13 18.04
C SER A 224 1.45 3.32 19.01
N LEU A 225 2.02 4.47 18.66
CA LEU A 225 1.90 5.68 19.47
C LEU A 225 0.47 6.25 19.47
N PHE A 226 -0.23 6.21 18.33
CA PHE A 226 -1.64 6.61 18.26
C PHE A 226 -2.55 5.70 19.08
N GLU A 227 -2.28 4.40 19.12
CA GLU A 227 -3.04 3.45 19.94
C GLU A 227 -2.92 3.71 21.45
N LEU A 228 -1.89 4.43 21.89
CA LEU A 228 -1.69 4.84 23.27
C LEU A 228 -2.42 6.13 23.65
N LEU A 229 -2.96 6.88 22.67
CA LEU A 229 -3.72 8.08 22.96
C LEU A 229 -5.07 7.71 23.61
N PRO A 230 -5.52 8.48 24.61
CA PRO A 230 -6.84 8.30 25.18
C PRO A 230 -7.91 8.48 24.11
N ARG A 231 -8.91 7.58 24.12
CA ARG A 231 -10.05 7.58 23.20
C ARG A 231 -11.09 8.61 23.59
#